data_AF-A0A2A2GM06-F1
#
_entry.id   AF-A0A2A2GM06-F1
#
_cell.length_a   1.000
_cell.length_b   1.000
_cell.length_c   1.000
_cell.angle_alpha   90.00
_cell.angle_beta   90.00
_cell.angle_gamma   90.00
#
_symmetry.space_group_name_H-M   'P 1'
#
loop_
_entity.id
_entity.type
_entity.pdbx_description
1 polymer ?
#
loop_
_entity_poly.entity_id
_entity_poly.type
_entity_poly.pdbx_seq_one_letter_code
_entity_poly.pdbx_strand_id
1 'polypeptide(L)'
;MLTTHLANADRFEHRPKVGQRLVLRRDPSRAFDPAAVAVETEEGQRVGYLPPAQAGVLSRLMDHGASASAQLSDTGKLQVFLHLA
;
A
#
# COMPACT_ATOMS: atom_id res chain seq x y z
N MET A 1 -9.45 6.15 7.95
CA MET A 1 -8.56 4.98 8.06
C MET A 1 -9.26 3.78 7.44
N LEU A 2 -8.55 3.00 6.62
CA LEU A 2 -9.03 1.77 6.01
C LEU A 2 -8.17 0.60 6.49
N THR A 3 -8.78 -0.48 6.94
CA THR A 3 -8.05 -1.69 7.33
C THR A 3 -8.14 -2.73 6.21
N THR A 4 -6.99 -3.27 5.80
CA THR A 4 -6.88 -4.31 4.78
C THR A 4 -5.75 -5.29 5.13
N HIS A 5 -5.23 -6.02 4.15
CA HIS A 5 -4.09 -6.90 4.27
C HIS A 5 -3.04 -6.58 3.20
N LEU A 6 -1.81 -7.05 3.42
CA LEU A 6 -0.74 -6.94 2.44
C LEU A 6 -0.84 -8.10 1.45
N ALA A 7 -1.06 -7.79 0.16
CA ALA A 7 -1.09 -8.78 -0.90
C ALA A 7 0.32 -9.01 -1.48
N ASN A 8 0.57 -10.24 -1.96
CA ASN A 8 1.83 -10.66 -2.60
C ASN A 8 3.09 -10.44 -1.73
N ALA A 9 2.94 -10.39 -0.40
CA ALA A 9 4.06 -10.13 0.50
C ALA A 9 5.16 -11.20 0.37
N ASP A 10 4.75 -12.45 0.10
CA ASP A 10 5.61 -13.62 -0.13
C ASP A 10 6.61 -13.42 -1.28
N ARG A 11 6.32 -12.53 -2.24
CA ARG A 11 7.16 -12.27 -3.42
C ARG A 11 8.31 -11.30 -3.20
N PHE A 12 8.38 -10.68 -2.02
CA PHE A 12 9.40 -9.71 -1.67
C PHE A 12 10.33 -10.27 -0.60
N GLU A 13 11.56 -9.79 -0.52
CA GLU A 13 12.49 -10.19 0.54
C GLU A 13 12.19 -9.49 1.86
N HIS A 14 11.75 -8.23 1.78
CA HIS A 14 11.52 -7.39 2.95
C HIS A 14 10.14 -7.64 3.54
N ARG A 15 10.07 -7.70 4.88
CA ARG A 15 8.83 -7.81 5.64
C ARG A 15 8.68 -6.59 6.54
N PRO A 16 7.51 -5.93 6.53
CA PRO A 16 7.28 -4.79 7.39
C PRO A 16 7.12 -5.26 8.84
N LYS A 17 7.61 -4.46 9.78
CA LYS A 17 7.45 -4.70 11.21
C LYS A 17 6.14 -4.08 11.71
N VAL A 18 5.60 -4.64 12.79
CA VAL A 18 4.45 -4.02 13.49
C VAL A 18 4.81 -2.59 13.88
N GLY A 19 3.89 -1.67 13.64
CA GLY A 19 4.08 -0.25 13.92
C GLY A 19 4.98 0.48 12.92
N GLN A 20 5.62 -0.20 11.97
CA GLN A 20 6.45 0.44 10.96
C GLN A 20 5.60 1.29 10.01
N ARG A 21 6.04 2.52 9.75
CA ARG A 21 5.44 3.38 8.74
C ARG A 21 5.82 2.88 7.33
N LEU A 22 4.82 2.82 6.46
CA LEU A 22 4.93 2.37 5.09
C LEU A 22 4.38 3.44 4.15
N VAL A 23 4.92 3.47 2.95
CA VAL A 23 4.56 4.41 1.89
C VAL A 23 3.73 3.67 0.84
N LEU A 24 2.68 4.33 0.36
CA LEU A 24 1.86 3.83 -0.75
C LEU A 24 2.27 4.54 -2.02
N ARG A 25 2.63 3.78 -3.07
CA ARG A 25 3.03 4.33 -4.37
C ARG A 25 2.19 3.75 -5.50
N ARG A 26 1.84 4.59 -6.47
CA ARG A 26 1.19 4.13 -7.69
C ARG A 26 2.17 3.30 -8.53
N ASP A 27 1.70 2.16 -9.04
CA ASP A 27 2.44 1.33 -9.98
C ASP A 27 1.57 0.96 -11.19
N PRO A 28 1.29 1.93 -12.09
CA PRO A 28 0.42 1.71 -13.25
C PRO A 28 1.06 0.80 -14.32
N SER A 29 2.34 0.45 -14.17
CA SER A 29 3.08 -0.38 -15.14
C SER A 29 2.67 -1.86 -15.10
N ARG A 30 1.93 -2.30 -14.08
CA ARG A 30 1.44 -3.68 -13.96
C ARG A 30 0.33 -3.93 -14.98
N ALA A 31 0.66 -4.64 -16.06
CA ALA A 31 -0.23 -4.88 -17.20
C ALA A 31 -1.63 -5.41 -16.84
N PHE A 32 -1.74 -6.28 -15.83
CA PHE A 32 -3.01 -6.87 -15.40
C PHE A 32 -3.70 -6.11 -14.24
N ASP A 33 -3.06 -5.08 -13.70
CA ASP A 33 -3.60 -4.27 -12.59
C ASP A 33 -3.10 -2.81 -12.67
N PRO A 34 -3.65 -2.00 -13.60
CA PRO A 34 -3.27 -0.58 -13.73
C PRO A 34 -3.60 0.26 -12.48
N ALA A 35 -4.50 -0.24 -11.64
CA ALA A 35 -4.88 0.38 -10.37
C ALA A 35 -3.91 0.03 -9.23
N ALA A 36 -2.84 -0.74 -9.50
CA ALA A 36 -1.95 -1.23 -8.46
C ALA A 36 -1.35 -0.12 -7.60
N VAL A 37 -1.38 -0.34 -6.30
CA VAL A 37 -0.72 0.50 -5.30
C VAL A 37 0.27 -0.38 -4.56
N ALA A 38 1.57 -0.11 -4.78
CA ALA A 38 2.66 -0.75 -4.08
C ALA A 38 2.72 -0.27 -2.64
N VAL A 39 3.07 -1.17 -1.74
CA VAL A 39 3.40 -0.88 -0.35
C VAL A 39 4.91 -1.01 -0.22
N GLU A 40 5.55 0.07 0.22
CA GLU A 40 7.00 0.17 0.34
C GLU A 40 7.38 0.65 1.74
N THR A 41 8.60 0.35 2.16
CA THR A 41 9.22 1.01 3.32
C THR A 41 9.57 2.47 2.99
N GLU A 42 9.98 3.24 3.99
CA GLU A 42 10.42 4.63 3.76
C GLU A 42 11.71 4.71 2.93
N GLU A 43 12.54 3.68 2.97
CA GLU A 43 13.76 3.57 2.14
C GLU A 43 13.50 2.99 0.74
N GLY A 44 12.23 2.75 0.39
CA GLY A 44 11.79 2.38 -0.96
C GLY A 44 11.82 0.88 -1.28
N GLN A 45 12.10 0.02 -0.30
CA GLN A 45 12.00 -1.43 -0.51
C GLN A 45 10.53 -1.84 -0.57
N ARG A 46 10.16 -2.54 -1.64
CA ARG A 46 8.81 -3.06 -1.79
C ARG A 46 8.57 -4.25 -0.87
N VAL A 47 7.42 -4.22 -0.20
CA VAL A 47 7.01 -5.29 0.72
C VAL A 47 5.71 -5.97 0.30
N GLY A 48 4.99 -5.41 -0.67
CA GLY A 48 3.76 -5.99 -1.21
C GLY A 48 2.93 -4.97 -1.99
N TYR A 49 1.64 -5.27 -2.13
CA TYR A 49 0.65 -4.40 -2.76
C TYR A 49 -0.61 -4.32 -1.90
N LEU A 50 -1.42 -3.28 -2.13
CA LEU A 50 -2.81 -3.30 -1.70
C LEU A 50 -3.61 -4.35 -2.51
N PRO A 51 -4.62 -5.01 -1.92
CA PRO A 51 -5.49 -5.89 -2.68
C PRO A 51 -6.32 -5.09 -3.70
N PRO A 52 -6.71 -5.69 -4.84
CA PRO A 52 -7.32 -4.97 -5.97
C PRO A 52 -8.55 -4.13 -5.60
N ALA A 53 -9.40 -4.63 -4.70
CA ALA A 53 -10.60 -3.92 -4.26
C ALA A 53 -10.26 -2.56 -3.59
N GLN A 54 -9.26 -2.53 -2.72
CA GLN A 54 -8.82 -1.30 -2.05
C GLN A 54 -7.98 -0.44 -3.00
N ALA A 55 -7.12 -1.06 -3.81
CA ALA A 55 -6.30 -0.38 -4.80
C ALA A 55 -7.16 0.39 -5.82
N GLY A 56 -8.30 -0.15 -6.27
CA GLY A 56 -9.19 0.52 -7.23
C GLY A 56 -9.81 1.83 -6.76
N VAL A 57 -10.03 2.00 -5.45
CA VAL A 57 -10.49 3.30 -4.90
C VAL A 57 -9.30 4.21 -4.65
N LEU A 58 -8.26 3.69 -4.01
CA LEU A 58 -7.12 4.50 -3.57
C LEU A 58 -6.30 5.04 -4.73
N SER A 59 -6.13 4.26 -5.81
CA SER A 59 -5.41 4.67 -7.02
C SER A 59 -5.97 5.95 -7.62
N ARG A 60 -7.30 6.02 -7.80
CA ARG A 60 -7.97 7.21 -8.34
C ARG A 60 -7.74 8.44 -7.47
N LEU A 61 -7.84 8.29 -6.15
CA LEU A 61 -7.57 9.39 -5.22
C LEU A 61 -6.12 9.87 -5.33
N MET A 62 -5.17 8.94 -5.41
CA MET A 62 -3.75 9.25 -5.55
C MET A 62 -3.41 9.86 -6.92
N ASP A 63 -4.06 9.41 -7.99
CA ASP A 63 -3.93 9.98 -9.33
C ASP A 63 -4.48 11.43 -9.38
N HIS A 64 -5.36 11.81 -8.45
CA HIS A 64 -5.84 13.18 -8.22
C HIS A 64 -5.05 13.95 -7.14
N GLY A 65 -3.89 13.45 -6.72
CA GLY A 65 -2.98 14.17 -5.82
C GLY A 65 -3.14 13.87 -4.34
N ALA A 66 -4.04 12.97 -3.93
CA ALA A 66 -4.09 12.53 -2.55
C ALA A 66 -2.84 11.71 -2.21
N SER A 67 -2.33 11.84 -0.99
CA SER A 67 -1.25 11.00 -0.49
C SER A 67 -1.76 10.01 0.55
N ALA A 68 -1.09 8.87 0.70
CA ALA A 68 -1.47 7.89 1.69
C ALA A 68 -0.24 7.22 2.30
N SER A 69 -0.38 6.83 3.56
CA SER A 69 0.60 6.01 4.28
C SER A 69 -0.08 4.77 4.85
N ALA A 70 0.71 3.77 5.21
CA ALA A 70 0.21 2.60 5.89
C ALA A 70 1.05 2.22 7.11
N GLN A 71 0.49 1.36 7.94
CA GLN A 71 1.17 0.76 9.09
C GLN A 71 0.69 -0.68 9.26
N LEU A 72 1.59 -1.58 9.65
CA LEU A 72 1.21 -2.93 10.02
C LEU A 72 0.73 -2.95 11.49
N SER A 73 -0.48 -3.44 11.74
CA SER A 73 -1.00 -3.64 13.09
C SER A 73 -0.38 -4.87 13.75
N ASP A 74 -0.51 -4.94 15.07
CA ASP A 74 -0.23 -6.12 15.89
C ASP A 74 -0.96 -7.39 15.44
N THR A 75 -2.17 -7.23 14.89
CA THR A 75 -3.00 -8.29 14.31
C THR A 75 -2.62 -8.68 12.88
N GLY A 76 -1.52 -8.13 12.34
CA GLY A 76 -1.03 -8.41 11.00
C GLY A 76 -1.89 -7.81 9.88
N LYS A 77 -2.78 -6.87 10.20
CA LYS A 77 -3.58 -6.12 9.22
C LYS A 77 -2.82 -4.86 8.80
N LEU A 78 -3.05 -4.43 7.56
CA LEU A 78 -2.51 -3.19 7.06
C LEU A 78 -3.52 -2.07 7.29
N GLN A 79 -3.15 -1.08 8.10
CA GLN A 79 -3.95 0.13 8.32
C GLN A 79 -3.49 1.21 7.37
N VAL A 80 -4.39 1.71 6.52
CA VAL A 80 -4.15 2.74 5.51
C VAL A 80 -4.75 4.07 5.97
N PHE A 81 -3.94 5.12 5.87
CA PHE A 81 -4.26 6.49 6.23
C PHE A 81 -4.16 7.36 4.99
N LEU A 82 -5.29 7.91 4.56
CA LEU A 82 -5.36 8.90 3.50
C LEU A 82 -5.11 10.28 4.09
N HIS A 83 -4.25 11.06 3.45
CA HIS A 83 -3.98 12.45 3.80
C HIS A 83 -4.62 13.31 2.72
N LEU A 84 -5.72 13.97 3.10
CA LEU A 84 -6.37 14.97 2.27
C LEU A 84 -5.71 16.32 2.59
N ALA A 85 -5.26 17.02 1.55
CA ALA A 85 -4.76 18.38 1.65
C ALA A 85 -5.91 19.38 1.77
#